data_AF-A0A640KWR1-F1
#
_entry.id   AF-A0A640KWR1-F1
#
_cell.length_a   1.000
_cell.length_b   1.000
_cell.length_c   1.000
_cell.angle_alpha   90.00
_cell.angle_beta   90.00
_cell.angle_gamma   90.00
#
_symmetry.space_group_name_H-M   'P 1'
#
loop_
_entity.id
_entity.type
_entity.pdbx_description
1 polymer ?
#
loop_
_entity_poly.entity_id
_entity_poly.type
_entity_poly.pdbx_seq_one_letter_code
_entity_poly.pdbx_strand_id
1 'polypeptide(L)'
;MAPPHRCVALMAAVVGAALLLTVDANVARVRLRSTWDAMEDHVFLRSFILSEAKPFAISEAGRVNTLKVLQAFAAALPSLGWSGGDLCSWSGVRCLGDNVSVLLAHSGVSGTLPEMPDDVDYSMVKLDQITIFTQDSGITGTLPSSWGKLRKVRTINLAYTGMSGALPASWSSMEAIEQIIISSSQITGTLPESWSTMPKLRRIYLQGCNLHGSLPESWARMPSLERLSLQNNNFCGCVPDSWVTSPTLLMGVDARHRMGNCSTAQPCGETSEPDPVISSSSTSTTAERDRHSTTTSTTMPTTSTRTTEPSPRPESQCNVPNCTLCASDESVRCSACADGYVLTDEGQCMQHPETLEAERFTTREAEQLNTLKVLQAFAAAMPSLGWSGDDFCRWRGVRCLGDNVSVLLAHSGVSGTLPEMPDDVDYSMVRLDQIVLFGQHRSVTGTLPSSWGKLRKMRALGLQIRGSAARCLCRGAR
;
A
#
# COMPACT_ATOMS: atom_id res chain seq x y z
N MET A 1 10.90 -33.84 -61.09
CA MET A 1 11.26 -32.69 -60.24
C MET A 1 12.77 -32.74 -59.97
N ALA A 2 13.39 -31.59 -59.69
CA ALA A 2 14.82 -31.37 -59.93
C ALA A 2 15.80 -32.15 -59.01
N PRO A 3 16.95 -32.60 -59.56
CA PRO A 3 18.18 -32.93 -58.83
C PRO A 3 19.22 -31.78 -59.05
N PRO A 4 20.56 -31.99 -59.09
CA PRO A 4 21.50 -32.36 -58.01
C PRO A 4 22.69 -31.36 -57.88
N HIS A 5 23.73 -31.77 -57.13
CA HIS A 5 25.18 -31.46 -57.31
C HIS A 5 25.85 -30.19 -56.72
N ARG A 6 27.08 -30.44 -56.21
CA ARG A 6 28.30 -29.56 -56.21
C ARG A 6 28.24 -28.31 -55.30
N CYS A 7 29.35 -27.69 -54.85
CA CYS A 7 30.76 -28.08 -54.65
C CYS A 7 31.46 -26.98 -53.81
N VAL A 8 32.65 -27.27 -53.27
CA VAL A 8 33.80 -26.33 -53.08
C VAL A 8 33.61 -25.02 -52.29
N ALA A 9 34.38 -24.86 -51.21
CA ALA A 9 35.27 -23.71 -50.87
C ALA A 9 35.57 -23.76 -49.35
N LEU A 10 36.74 -24.24 -48.93
CA LEU A 10 38.01 -23.52 -48.73
C LEU A 10 37.98 -22.53 -47.55
N MET A 11 38.66 -22.84 -46.45
CA MET A 11 40.04 -22.39 -46.07
C MET A 11 40.01 -21.05 -45.30
N ALA A 12 40.90 -20.74 -44.34
CA ALA A 12 42.12 -21.40 -43.85
C ALA A 12 42.11 -21.39 -42.29
N ALA A 13 42.84 -22.23 -41.54
CA ALA A 13 44.31 -22.28 -41.35
C ALA A 13 44.88 -20.95 -40.75
N VAL A 14 45.88 -20.93 -39.84
CA VAL A 14 46.74 -22.01 -39.31
C VAL A 14 47.55 -21.55 -38.07
N VAL A 15 48.07 -22.51 -37.27
CA VAL A 15 49.22 -22.42 -36.31
C VAL A 15 49.12 -21.53 -35.05
N GLY A 16 49.68 -22.03 -33.93
CA GLY A 16 49.93 -21.20 -32.74
C GLY A 16 50.63 -21.78 -31.50
N ALA A 17 51.11 -23.04 -31.48
CA ALA A 17 51.93 -23.69 -30.41
C ALA A 17 51.37 -23.70 -28.95
N ALA A 18 51.17 -24.82 -28.25
CA ALA A 18 52.03 -25.97 -27.92
C ALA A 18 53.06 -25.73 -26.80
N LEU A 19 52.69 -26.15 -25.57
CA LEU A 19 53.48 -26.86 -24.55
C LEU A 19 52.46 -27.30 -23.46
N LEU A 20 51.96 -28.53 -23.36
CA LEU A 20 52.61 -29.81 -23.00
C LEU A 20 53.44 -29.76 -21.72
N LEU A 21 52.86 -30.22 -20.61
CA LEU A 21 53.30 -31.43 -19.88
C LEU A 21 52.20 -31.90 -18.90
N THR A 22 51.60 -33.06 -19.20
CA THR A 22 51.33 -34.23 -18.31
C THR A 22 50.94 -33.99 -16.85
N VAL A 23 49.88 -34.60 -16.30
CA VAL A 23 49.64 -36.07 -16.22
C VAL A 23 48.20 -36.46 -16.60
N ASP A 24 48.04 -37.70 -17.10
CA ASP A 24 46.80 -38.30 -17.62
C ASP A 24 46.42 -39.57 -16.82
N ALA A 25 45.12 -39.75 -16.53
CA ALA A 25 44.51 -41.03 -16.10
C ALA A 25 42.96 -41.00 -16.26
N ASN A 26 42.48 -41.38 -17.45
CA ASN A 26 41.09 -41.65 -17.85
C ASN A 26 40.27 -42.50 -16.83
N VAL A 27 38.92 -42.48 -16.71
CA VAL A 27 37.84 -42.47 -17.73
C VAL A 27 36.50 -41.86 -17.19
N ALA A 28 35.84 -41.01 -18.00
CA ALA A 28 34.39 -40.67 -18.15
C ALA A 28 33.32 -40.97 -17.04
N ARG A 29 32.27 -40.15 -16.75
CA ARG A 29 31.44 -39.24 -17.60
C ARG A 29 30.75 -38.08 -16.81
N VAL A 30 30.70 -36.90 -17.43
CA VAL A 30 29.58 -35.89 -17.47
C VAL A 30 29.26 -34.96 -16.25
N ARG A 31 29.68 -33.68 -16.40
CA ARG A 31 28.99 -32.37 -16.15
C ARG A 31 28.32 -32.06 -14.77
N LEU A 32 28.39 -30.85 -14.20
CA LEU A 32 29.12 -29.58 -14.50
C LEU A 32 28.99 -28.57 -13.31
N ARG A 33 29.92 -27.59 -13.26
CA ARG A 33 29.87 -26.25 -12.57
C ARG A 33 30.29 -26.11 -11.09
N SER A 34 31.59 -25.86 -10.93
CA SER A 34 32.21 -24.68 -10.26
C SER A 34 31.67 -24.18 -8.92
N THR A 35 32.42 -24.49 -7.87
CA THR A 35 32.56 -23.74 -6.60
C THR A 35 33.87 -22.92 -6.61
N TRP A 36 34.33 -22.42 -5.44
CA TRP A 36 35.38 -21.39 -5.19
C TRP A 36 34.85 -19.97 -5.50
N ASP A 37 34.87 -18.98 -4.60
CA ASP A 37 35.47 -18.83 -3.25
C ASP A 37 34.72 -17.69 -2.47
N ALA A 38 34.89 -17.36 -1.18
CA ALA A 38 35.74 -17.85 -0.06
C ALA A 38 35.05 -17.57 1.32
N MET A 39 35.79 -17.68 2.44
CA MET A 39 35.44 -17.23 3.81
C MET A 39 35.96 -15.80 4.13
N GLU A 40 35.32 -15.12 5.10
CA GLU A 40 35.89 -14.18 6.11
C GLU A 40 36.69 -12.92 5.59
N ASP A 41 36.64 -11.71 6.19
CA ASP A 41 36.05 -11.25 7.46
C ASP A 41 35.82 -9.70 7.48
N HIS A 42 35.13 -9.22 8.53
CA HIS A 42 35.22 -7.90 9.18
C HIS A 42 34.50 -6.62 8.66
N VAL A 43 33.52 -6.21 9.49
CA VAL A 43 33.28 -4.87 10.08
C VAL A 43 32.79 -3.69 9.21
N PHE A 44 31.50 -3.38 9.41
CA PHE A 44 30.86 -2.05 9.47
C PHE A 44 31.69 -0.80 9.05
N LEU A 45 31.31 -0.19 7.91
CA LEU A 45 31.23 1.27 7.75
C LEU A 45 30.25 1.63 6.60
N ARG A 46 29.78 2.89 6.58
CA ARG A 46 28.76 3.38 5.64
C ARG A 46 29.23 3.34 4.17
N SER A 47 28.56 2.57 3.32
CA SER A 47 28.41 2.89 1.89
C SER A 47 27.23 2.13 1.25
N PHE A 48 26.69 2.67 0.17
CA PHE A 48 25.81 1.95 -0.75
C PHE A 48 26.54 0.73 -1.33
N ILE A 49 26.03 -0.50 -1.10
CA ILE A 49 26.12 -1.64 -2.04
C ILE A 49 25.12 -2.72 -1.61
N LEU A 50 24.56 -3.38 -2.63
CA LEU A 50 23.73 -4.60 -2.63
C LEU A 50 23.58 -5.35 -1.29
N SER A 51 22.39 -5.27 -0.67
CA SER A 51 22.02 -6.28 0.33
C SER A 51 21.73 -7.60 -0.39
N GLU A 52 22.64 -8.56 -0.24
CA GLU A 52 22.38 -9.93 -0.64
C GLU A 52 21.13 -10.43 0.09
N ALA A 53 20.17 -10.96 -0.68
CA ALA A 53 18.99 -11.56 -0.10
C ALA A 53 19.44 -12.80 0.69
N LYS A 54 19.36 -12.74 2.04
CA LYS A 54 19.70 -13.87 2.91
C LYS A 54 19.06 -15.15 2.37
N PRO A 55 19.85 -16.24 2.18
CA PRO A 55 19.30 -17.51 1.75
C PRO A 55 18.20 -17.94 2.72
N PHE A 56 17.17 -18.59 2.20
CA PHE A 56 16.03 -18.95 3.03
C PHE A 56 16.44 -19.97 4.09
N ALA A 57 16.23 -19.64 5.37
CA ALA A 57 16.60 -20.48 6.50
C ALA A 57 15.60 -20.29 7.65
N ILE A 58 14.94 -21.39 8.03
CA ILE A 58 14.01 -21.43 9.16
C ILE A 58 14.31 -22.67 10.01
N SER A 59 14.03 -22.61 11.30
CA SER A 59 14.15 -23.77 12.20
C SER A 59 13.20 -24.88 11.78
N GLU A 60 13.55 -26.14 12.08
CA GLU A 60 12.70 -27.29 11.73
C GLU A 60 11.30 -27.18 12.34
N ALA A 61 11.18 -26.75 13.59
CA ALA A 61 9.88 -26.46 14.21
C ALA A 61 9.12 -25.33 13.49
N GLY A 62 9.82 -24.31 12.97
CA GLY A 62 9.21 -23.28 12.12
C GLY A 62 8.75 -23.84 10.77
N ARG A 63 9.50 -24.76 10.17
CA ARG A 63 9.15 -25.46 8.93
C ARG A 63 7.91 -26.31 9.12
N VAL A 64 7.88 -27.15 10.16
CA VAL A 64 6.74 -28.03 10.47
C VAL A 64 5.45 -27.23 10.73
N ASN A 65 5.50 -26.21 11.58
CA ASN A 65 4.31 -25.41 11.90
C ASN A 65 3.82 -24.57 10.70
N THR A 66 4.73 -24.02 9.90
CA THR A 66 4.35 -23.31 8.67
C THR A 66 3.78 -24.28 7.62
N LEU A 67 4.34 -25.48 7.49
CA LEU A 67 3.85 -26.51 6.58
C LEU A 67 2.41 -26.94 6.93
N LYS A 68 2.09 -27.14 8.22
CA LYS A 68 0.72 -27.45 8.67
C LYS A 68 -0.29 -26.37 8.26
N VAL A 69 0.06 -25.08 8.45
CA VAL A 69 -0.78 -23.96 8.00
C VAL A 69 -0.99 -24.00 6.48
N LEU A 70 0.07 -24.18 5.70
CA LEU A 70 -0.04 -24.24 4.23
C LEU A 70 -0.74 -25.51 3.73
N GLN A 71 -0.70 -26.61 4.48
CA GLN A 71 -1.49 -27.82 4.21
C GLN A 71 -2.99 -27.59 4.40
N ALA A 72 -3.40 -26.75 5.38
CA ALA A 72 -4.79 -26.32 5.50
C ALA A 72 -5.25 -25.52 4.26
N PHE A 73 -4.38 -24.63 3.73
CA PHE A 73 -4.64 -23.97 2.45
C PHE A 73 -4.71 -24.95 1.27
N ALA A 74 -3.83 -25.95 1.20
CA ALA A 74 -3.86 -26.98 0.16
C ALA A 74 -5.16 -27.81 0.19
N ALA A 75 -5.67 -28.12 1.39
CA ALA A 75 -6.91 -28.86 1.58
C ALA A 75 -8.16 -28.03 1.21
N ALA A 76 -8.19 -26.74 1.60
CA ALA A 76 -9.31 -25.85 1.29
C ALA A 76 -9.33 -25.36 -0.16
N LEU A 77 -8.16 -25.33 -0.82
CA LEU A 77 -7.96 -24.88 -2.20
C LEU A 77 -7.23 -25.96 -3.05
N PRO A 78 -7.88 -27.10 -3.39
CA PRO A 78 -7.22 -28.22 -4.07
C PRO A 78 -6.58 -27.89 -5.42
N SER A 79 -7.08 -26.85 -6.11
CA SER A 79 -6.56 -26.36 -7.39
C SER A 79 -5.13 -25.79 -7.30
N LEU A 80 -4.59 -25.58 -6.10
CA LEU A 80 -3.20 -25.20 -5.89
C LEU A 80 -2.20 -26.33 -6.17
N GLY A 81 -2.62 -27.61 -6.09
CA GLY A 81 -1.76 -28.78 -6.30
C GLY A 81 -0.60 -28.94 -5.30
N TRP A 82 -0.63 -28.19 -4.20
CA TRP A 82 0.41 -28.21 -3.17
C TRP A 82 0.48 -29.57 -2.47
N SER A 83 1.67 -30.19 -2.49
CA SER A 83 1.91 -31.53 -1.94
C SER A 83 3.38 -31.75 -1.60
N GLY A 84 3.68 -32.73 -0.74
CA GLY A 84 5.03 -32.99 -0.24
C GLY A 84 5.43 -32.10 0.95
N GLY A 85 6.74 -31.96 1.18
CA GLY A 85 7.30 -31.25 2.34
C GLY A 85 8.16 -30.03 2.03
N ASP A 86 8.50 -29.79 0.76
CA ASP A 86 9.24 -28.61 0.31
C ASP A 86 8.26 -27.48 -0.07
N LEU A 87 7.81 -26.75 0.95
CA LEU A 87 6.89 -25.62 0.81
C LEU A 87 7.42 -24.50 -0.10
N CYS A 88 8.74 -24.38 -0.31
CA CYS A 88 9.33 -23.33 -1.14
C CYS A 88 9.30 -23.66 -2.64
N SER A 89 9.07 -24.93 -3.00
CA SER A 89 8.83 -25.36 -4.39
C SER A 89 7.41 -25.07 -4.89
N TRP A 90 6.48 -24.79 -3.97
CA TRP A 90 5.05 -24.70 -4.27
C TRP A 90 4.69 -23.45 -5.07
N SER A 91 3.86 -23.62 -6.10
CA SER A 91 3.44 -22.51 -6.95
C SER A 91 2.68 -21.45 -6.15
N GLY A 92 3.18 -20.21 -6.18
CA GLY A 92 2.63 -19.10 -5.40
C GLY A 92 3.14 -19.02 -3.96
N VAL A 93 3.98 -19.94 -3.48
CA VAL A 93 4.72 -19.76 -2.22
C VAL A 93 6.06 -19.10 -2.52
N ARG A 94 6.46 -18.13 -1.70
CA ARG A 94 7.74 -17.42 -1.81
C ARG A 94 8.46 -17.43 -0.48
N CYS A 95 9.65 -18.01 -0.46
CA CYS A 95 10.53 -18.07 0.68
C CYS A 95 11.64 -17.01 0.57
N LEU A 96 11.88 -16.21 1.62
CA LEU A 96 12.90 -15.16 1.63
C LEU A 96 13.37 -14.88 3.06
N GLY A 97 14.68 -14.98 3.33
CA GLY A 97 15.21 -14.85 4.69
C GLY A 97 14.60 -15.91 5.61
N ASP A 98 13.87 -15.51 6.64
CA ASP A 98 13.12 -16.44 7.50
C ASP A 98 11.59 -16.36 7.31
N ASN A 99 11.13 -15.64 6.27
CA ASN A 99 9.72 -15.44 5.95
C ASN A 99 9.23 -16.35 4.81
N VAL A 100 7.94 -16.72 4.89
CA VAL A 100 7.19 -17.42 3.86
C VAL A 100 5.98 -16.58 3.49
N SER A 101 5.83 -16.25 2.21
CA SER A 101 4.68 -15.50 1.67
C SER A 101 3.83 -16.37 0.75
N VAL A 102 2.51 -16.27 0.84
CA VAL A 102 1.56 -16.82 -0.14
C VAL A 102 1.11 -15.71 -1.09
N LEU A 103 1.32 -15.92 -2.39
CA LEU A 103 1.11 -14.98 -3.48
C LEU A 103 0.36 -15.68 -4.64
N LEU A 104 -0.96 -15.75 -4.51
CA LEU A 104 -1.86 -16.38 -5.48
C LEU A 104 -2.44 -15.31 -6.43
N ALA A 105 -1.84 -15.20 -7.62
CA ALA A 105 -2.25 -14.28 -8.68
C ALA A 105 -2.67 -14.98 -9.99
N HIS A 106 -2.93 -16.28 -9.94
CA HIS A 106 -3.32 -17.09 -11.10
C HIS A 106 -4.85 -17.25 -11.19
N SER A 107 -5.39 -17.22 -12.41
CA SER A 107 -6.78 -17.58 -12.70
C SER A 107 -7.03 -19.06 -12.36
N GLY A 108 -8.20 -19.38 -11.80
CA GLY A 108 -8.63 -20.76 -11.54
C GLY A 108 -8.40 -21.30 -10.11
N VAL A 109 -7.92 -20.47 -9.17
CA VAL A 109 -7.99 -20.81 -7.75
C VAL A 109 -9.44 -20.64 -7.27
N SER A 110 -10.00 -21.68 -6.66
CA SER A 110 -11.38 -21.73 -6.18
C SER A 110 -11.49 -22.58 -4.91
N GLY A 111 -12.54 -22.32 -4.13
CA GLY A 111 -12.81 -22.94 -2.84
C GLY A 111 -13.13 -21.91 -1.76
N THR A 112 -12.75 -22.21 -0.52
CA THR A 112 -12.91 -21.35 0.65
C THR A 112 -11.58 -21.12 1.36
N LEU A 113 -11.52 -20.12 2.24
CA LEU A 113 -10.34 -19.91 3.09
C LEU A 113 -10.37 -20.89 4.28
N PRO A 114 -9.23 -21.50 4.64
CA PRO A 114 -9.17 -22.45 5.76
C PRO A 114 -9.25 -21.74 7.12
N GLU A 115 -9.99 -22.34 8.05
CA GLU A 115 -9.73 -22.15 9.48
C GLU A 115 -8.37 -22.81 9.84
N MET A 116 -7.67 -22.25 10.81
CA MET A 116 -6.29 -22.55 11.18
C MET A 116 -6.23 -23.67 12.24
N PRO A 117 -5.52 -24.79 11.98
CA PRO A 117 -5.56 -25.99 12.82
C PRO A 117 -5.17 -25.77 14.29
N ASP A 118 -5.73 -26.55 15.21
CA ASP A 118 -5.39 -26.42 16.64
C ASP A 118 -4.03 -27.02 17.01
N ASP A 119 -3.47 -27.91 16.19
CA ASP A 119 -2.21 -28.62 16.44
C ASP A 119 -0.95 -27.87 15.93
N VAL A 120 -1.00 -26.53 15.95
CA VAL A 120 0.05 -25.63 15.42
C VAL A 120 0.56 -24.68 16.51
N ASP A 121 1.88 -24.61 16.68
CA ASP A 121 2.54 -23.54 17.41
C ASP A 121 2.70 -22.31 16.51
N TYR A 122 1.77 -21.38 16.66
CA TYR A 122 1.72 -20.12 15.92
C TYR A 122 2.87 -19.14 16.22
N SER A 123 3.61 -19.33 17.32
CA SER A 123 4.83 -18.54 17.56
C SER A 123 5.95 -18.93 16.59
N MET A 124 5.94 -20.19 16.11
CA MET A 124 6.95 -20.76 15.22
C MET A 124 6.60 -20.61 13.74
N VAL A 125 5.32 -20.44 13.39
CA VAL A 125 4.87 -20.13 12.02
C VAL A 125 5.64 -18.94 11.43
N LYS A 126 6.01 -19.06 10.15
CA LYS A 126 6.83 -18.10 9.39
C LYS A 126 6.06 -17.38 8.27
N LEU A 127 4.74 -17.57 8.20
CA LEU A 127 3.86 -16.93 7.24
C LEU A 127 3.80 -15.41 7.50
N ASP A 128 4.28 -14.61 6.53
CA ASP A 128 4.37 -13.13 6.66
C ASP A 128 3.36 -12.38 5.78
N GLN A 129 2.89 -13.00 4.70
CA GLN A 129 1.98 -12.37 3.75
C GLN A 129 1.03 -13.42 3.17
N ILE A 130 -0.25 -13.07 3.08
CA ILE A 130 -1.28 -13.81 2.35
C ILE A 130 -1.83 -12.85 1.31
N THR A 131 -1.67 -13.16 0.03
CA THR A 131 -2.21 -12.37 -1.07
C THR A 131 -2.89 -13.29 -2.05
N ILE A 132 -4.19 -13.10 -2.24
CA ILE A 132 -5.04 -13.83 -3.17
C ILE A 132 -5.78 -12.75 -3.97
N PHE A 133 -5.34 -12.56 -5.21
CA PHE A 133 -5.80 -11.46 -6.07
C PHE A 133 -5.92 -12.01 -7.50
N THR A 134 -7.12 -12.39 -7.90
CA THR A 134 -7.38 -12.95 -9.23
C THR A 134 -8.78 -12.52 -9.68
N GLN A 135 -8.89 -12.02 -10.91
CA GLN A 135 -10.14 -11.39 -11.41
C GLN A 135 -11.29 -12.39 -11.59
N ASP A 136 -10.99 -13.69 -11.59
CA ASP A 136 -11.93 -14.80 -11.60
C ASP A 136 -11.59 -15.78 -10.45
N SER A 137 -11.36 -15.26 -9.25
CA SER A 137 -11.12 -16.10 -8.09
C SER A 137 -12.44 -16.74 -7.65
N GLY A 138 -12.56 -18.06 -7.77
CA GLY A 138 -13.68 -18.83 -7.21
C GLY A 138 -13.57 -18.98 -5.69
N ILE A 139 -12.90 -18.03 -5.04
CA ILE A 139 -12.69 -17.93 -3.60
C ILE A 139 -13.94 -17.30 -3.01
N THR A 140 -14.62 -18.06 -2.17
CA THR A 140 -15.92 -17.70 -1.59
C THR A 140 -15.96 -18.09 -0.11
N GLY A 141 -17.10 -17.82 0.55
CA GLY A 141 -17.26 -18.07 1.97
C GLY A 141 -16.78 -16.90 2.83
N THR A 142 -16.59 -17.15 4.12
CA THR A 142 -16.36 -16.11 5.13
C THR A 142 -14.89 -15.99 5.54
N LEU A 143 -14.49 -14.79 5.97
CA LEU A 143 -13.16 -14.54 6.53
C LEU A 143 -12.94 -15.42 7.78
N PRO A 144 -11.94 -16.32 7.82
CA PRO A 144 -11.83 -17.27 8.91
C PRO A 144 -11.45 -16.60 10.23
N SER A 145 -12.17 -16.96 11.29
CA SER A 145 -12.04 -16.30 12.60
C SER A 145 -10.70 -16.63 13.28
N SER A 146 -10.20 -17.84 13.09
CA SER A 146 -8.94 -18.33 13.66
C SER A 146 -7.68 -17.73 13.04
N TRP A 147 -7.78 -16.93 11.96
CA TRP A 147 -6.61 -16.19 11.43
C TRP A 147 -6.04 -15.20 12.45
N GLY A 148 -6.79 -14.84 13.50
CA GLY A 148 -6.26 -14.14 14.68
C GLY A 148 -5.08 -14.87 15.35
N LYS A 149 -4.96 -16.20 15.20
CA LYS A 149 -3.82 -16.98 15.68
C LYS A 149 -2.51 -16.64 14.94
N LEU A 150 -2.55 -16.06 13.74
CA LEU A 150 -1.38 -15.87 12.85
C LEU A 150 -0.48 -14.67 13.27
N ARG A 151 0.36 -14.88 14.29
CA ARG A 151 1.17 -13.81 14.94
C ARG A 151 2.20 -13.08 14.06
N LYS A 152 2.59 -13.62 12.89
CA LYS A 152 3.64 -13.01 12.01
C LYS A 152 3.14 -12.44 10.68
N VAL A 153 1.85 -12.61 10.35
CA VAL A 153 1.30 -12.08 9.09
C VAL A 153 1.23 -10.56 9.16
N ARG A 154 1.96 -9.90 8.25
CA ARG A 154 2.03 -8.44 8.08
C ARG A 154 1.07 -7.92 7.03
N THR A 155 0.71 -8.73 6.03
CA THR A 155 -0.18 -8.31 4.95
C THR A 155 -1.20 -9.40 4.62
N ILE A 156 -2.48 -9.05 4.70
CA ILE A 156 -3.59 -9.80 4.09
C ILE A 156 -4.10 -8.97 2.90
N ASN A 157 -4.13 -9.58 1.72
CA ASN A 157 -4.79 -9.03 0.54
C ASN A 157 -5.70 -10.08 -0.09
N LEU A 158 -7.00 -9.81 -0.06
CA LEU A 158 -8.08 -10.64 -0.58
C LEU A 158 -9.00 -9.79 -1.49
N ALA A 159 -8.50 -8.69 -2.07
CA ALA A 159 -9.32 -7.85 -2.95
C ALA A 159 -9.74 -8.59 -4.23
N TYR A 160 -10.93 -8.25 -4.73
CA TYR A 160 -11.57 -8.90 -5.88
C TYR A 160 -11.79 -10.41 -5.69
N THR A 161 -12.22 -10.80 -4.49
CA THR A 161 -12.63 -12.17 -4.17
C THR A 161 -14.13 -12.22 -3.86
N GLY A 162 -14.74 -13.40 -4.01
CA GLY A 162 -16.13 -13.66 -3.60
C GLY A 162 -16.32 -13.81 -2.10
N MET A 163 -15.39 -13.30 -1.28
CA MET A 163 -15.46 -13.36 0.19
C MET A 163 -16.64 -12.54 0.71
N SER A 164 -17.37 -13.10 1.65
CA SER A 164 -18.60 -12.54 2.22
C SER A 164 -18.65 -12.67 3.75
N GLY A 165 -19.77 -12.24 4.36
CA GLY A 165 -19.92 -12.21 5.82
C GLY A 165 -19.14 -11.08 6.48
N ALA A 166 -19.07 -11.11 7.81
CA ALA A 166 -18.50 -10.04 8.62
C ALA A 166 -16.97 -10.05 8.71
N LEU A 167 -16.39 -8.88 8.99
CA LEU A 167 -15.00 -8.73 9.40
C LEU A 167 -14.78 -9.39 10.78
N PRO A 168 -13.83 -10.34 10.96
CA PRO A 168 -13.71 -11.05 12.23
C PRO A 168 -13.12 -10.18 13.34
N ALA A 169 -13.89 -9.98 14.43
CA ALA A 169 -13.43 -9.26 15.62
C ALA A 169 -12.19 -9.91 16.27
N SER A 170 -11.99 -11.22 16.08
CA SER A 170 -10.84 -12.01 16.54
C SER A 170 -9.51 -11.63 15.88
N TRP A 171 -9.53 -10.98 14.70
CA TRP A 171 -8.31 -10.51 14.04
C TRP A 171 -7.59 -9.40 14.83
N SER A 172 -8.25 -8.81 15.84
CA SER A 172 -7.62 -7.94 16.85
C SER A 172 -6.38 -8.55 17.53
N SER A 173 -6.29 -9.89 17.59
CA SER A 173 -5.14 -10.62 18.15
C SER A 173 -3.92 -10.76 17.22
N MET A 174 -3.98 -10.24 15.99
CA MET A 174 -2.87 -10.31 15.03
C MET A 174 -1.77 -9.26 15.33
N GLU A 175 -0.77 -9.64 16.12
CA GLU A 175 0.30 -8.74 16.62
C GLU A 175 1.22 -8.10 15.57
N ALA A 176 1.29 -8.67 14.36
CA ALA A 176 2.21 -8.24 13.30
C ALA A 176 1.52 -7.62 12.07
N ILE A 177 0.19 -7.60 12.01
CA ILE A 177 -0.51 -7.14 10.81
C ILE A 177 -0.34 -5.63 10.61
N GLU A 178 0.16 -5.26 9.44
CA GLU A 178 0.39 -3.87 9.02
C GLU A 178 -0.61 -3.41 7.96
N GLN A 179 -1.15 -4.35 7.18
CA GLN A 179 -2.00 -4.04 6.04
C GLN A 179 -3.09 -5.10 5.82
N ILE A 180 -4.33 -4.63 5.72
CA ILE A 180 -5.52 -5.42 5.35
C ILE A 180 -6.12 -4.80 4.09
N ILE A 181 -6.25 -5.60 3.03
CA ILE A 181 -6.93 -5.24 1.78
C ILE A 181 -8.01 -6.30 1.49
N ILE A 182 -9.28 -5.92 1.47
CA ILE A 182 -10.42 -6.79 1.11
C ILE A 182 -11.40 -6.02 0.22
N SER A 183 -10.90 -5.03 -0.53
CA SER A 183 -11.72 -4.17 -1.39
C SER A 183 -12.37 -4.92 -2.56
N SER A 184 -13.53 -4.44 -3.02
CA SER A 184 -14.27 -5.05 -4.12
C SER A 184 -14.63 -6.51 -3.86
N SER A 185 -15.16 -6.80 -2.67
CA SER A 185 -15.62 -8.13 -2.20
C SER A 185 -17.00 -8.02 -1.53
N GLN A 186 -17.67 -9.14 -1.25
CA GLN A 186 -19.03 -9.18 -0.74
C GLN A 186 -19.13 -9.08 0.80
N ILE A 187 -18.12 -8.53 1.47
CA ILE A 187 -18.06 -8.39 2.93
C ILE A 187 -19.22 -7.52 3.44
N THR A 188 -19.90 -7.97 4.48
CA THR A 188 -21.05 -7.33 5.14
C THR A 188 -20.74 -7.03 6.62
N GLY A 189 -21.74 -6.57 7.38
CA GLY A 189 -21.60 -6.27 8.80
C GLY A 189 -20.96 -4.90 9.07
N THR A 190 -20.54 -4.68 10.30
CA THR A 190 -19.95 -3.42 10.78
C THR A 190 -18.42 -3.49 10.82
N LEU A 191 -17.77 -2.33 11.00
CA LEU A 191 -16.33 -2.27 11.32
C LEU A 191 -16.12 -2.73 12.77
N PRO A 192 -15.28 -3.77 13.04
CA PRO A 192 -15.13 -4.28 14.40
C PRO A 192 -14.43 -3.27 15.30
N GLU A 193 -15.08 -2.89 16.41
CA GLU A 193 -14.48 -1.95 17.36
C GLU A 193 -13.20 -2.50 17.99
N SER A 194 -13.12 -3.83 18.17
CA SER A 194 -11.94 -4.53 18.70
C SER A 194 -10.67 -4.32 17.85
N TRP A 195 -10.78 -3.94 16.58
CA TRP A 195 -9.62 -3.63 15.74
C TRP A 195 -8.88 -2.36 16.20
N SER A 196 -9.50 -1.52 17.03
CA SER A 196 -8.86 -0.34 17.64
C SER A 196 -7.60 -0.65 18.45
N THR A 197 -7.46 -1.88 18.97
CA THR A 197 -6.31 -2.32 19.78
C THR A 197 -5.13 -2.88 18.96
N MET A 198 -5.25 -2.96 17.63
CA MET A 198 -4.26 -3.63 16.78
C MET A 198 -2.96 -2.81 16.68
N PRO A 199 -1.83 -3.30 17.22
CA PRO A 199 -0.70 -2.45 17.59
C PRO A 199 0.15 -1.95 16.42
N LYS A 200 -0.01 -2.55 15.23
CA LYS A 200 0.81 -2.26 14.03
C LYS A 200 -0.02 -2.03 12.76
N LEU A 201 -1.35 -2.04 12.83
CA LEU A 201 -2.19 -1.97 11.63
C LEU A 201 -2.18 -0.54 11.07
N ARG A 202 -1.48 -0.36 9.95
CA ARG A 202 -1.24 0.95 9.32
C ARG A 202 -2.19 1.27 8.18
N ARG A 203 -2.62 0.25 7.44
CA ARG A 203 -3.36 0.43 6.17
C ARG A 203 -4.56 -0.52 6.06
N ILE A 204 -5.76 0.04 5.95
CA ILE A 204 -7.02 -0.69 5.81
C ILE A 204 -7.70 -0.26 4.50
N TYR A 205 -7.97 -1.22 3.62
CA TYR A 205 -8.62 -0.99 2.32
C TYR A 205 -9.84 -1.92 2.17
N LEU A 206 -11.03 -1.37 2.37
CA LEU A 206 -12.33 -2.07 2.37
C LEU A 206 -13.34 -1.40 1.42
N GLN A 207 -12.86 -0.59 0.47
CA GLN A 207 -13.70 0.15 -0.46
C GLN A 207 -14.43 -0.77 -1.46
N GLY A 208 -15.69 -0.49 -1.78
CA GLY A 208 -16.51 -1.33 -2.65
C GLY A 208 -16.92 -2.65 -2.00
N CYS A 209 -17.38 -2.61 -0.74
CA CYS A 209 -17.96 -3.75 -0.04
C CYS A 209 -19.41 -3.42 0.38
N ASN A 210 -20.04 -4.29 1.17
CA ASN A 210 -21.40 -4.14 1.69
C ASN A 210 -21.39 -3.83 3.21
N LEU A 211 -20.32 -3.22 3.72
CA LEU A 211 -20.20 -2.84 5.14
C LEU A 211 -21.21 -1.74 5.48
N HIS A 212 -21.75 -1.77 6.69
CA HIS A 212 -22.78 -0.85 7.18
C HIS A 212 -22.58 -0.48 8.65
N GLY A 213 -23.55 0.26 9.22
CA GLY A 213 -23.46 0.79 10.58
C GLY A 213 -22.65 2.09 10.65
N SER A 214 -22.43 2.57 11.89
CA SER A 214 -21.64 3.75 12.17
C SER A 214 -20.14 3.48 12.04
N LEU A 215 -19.37 4.55 11.82
CA LEU A 215 -17.92 4.51 11.84
C LEU A 215 -17.43 4.57 13.30
N PRO A 216 -16.63 3.60 13.80
CA PRO A 216 -16.25 3.53 15.20
C PRO A 216 -15.25 4.63 15.59
N GLU A 217 -15.60 5.47 16.57
CA GLU A 217 -14.74 6.56 17.05
C GLU A 217 -13.36 6.04 17.52
N SER A 218 -13.33 4.87 18.15
CA SER A 218 -12.12 4.23 18.68
C SER A 218 -11.04 3.95 17.62
N TRP A 219 -11.39 3.86 16.33
CA TRP A 219 -10.40 3.68 15.26
C TRP A 219 -9.48 4.90 15.07
N ALA A 220 -9.89 6.11 15.47
CA ALA A 220 -8.99 7.28 15.51
C ALA A 220 -7.86 7.13 16.54
N ARG A 221 -8.03 6.24 17.53
CA ARG A 221 -7.04 5.97 18.59
C ARG A 221 -6.12 4.79 18.26
N MET A 222 -6.23 4.21 17.07
CA MET A 222 -5.35 3.12 16.63
C MET A 222 -3.89 3.61 16.57
N PRO A 223 -2.94 2.93 17.23
CA PRO A 223 -1.61 3.46 17.51
C PRO A 223 -0.69 3.57 16.29
N SER A 224 -1.12 3.11 15.11
CA SER A 224 -0.33 3.14 13.87
C SER A 224 -1.17 3.39 12.61
N LEU A 225 -2.47 3.68 12.71
CA LEU A 225 -3.31 3.78 11.52
C LEU A 225 -3.01 5.06 10.73
N GLU A 226 -2.55 4.89 9.48
CA GLU A 226 -2.15 5.96 8.57
C GLU A 226 -3.10 6.10 7.37
N ARG A 227 -3.67 4.99 6.88
CA ARG A 227 -4.50 5.00 5.67
C ARG A 227 -5.73 4.11 5.83
N LEU A 228 -6.89 4.68 5.54
CA LEU A 228 -8.19 4.02 5.66
C LEU A 228 -9.03 4.32 4.41
N SER A 229 -9.44 3.30 3.65
CA SER A 229 -10.28 3.46 2.46
C SER A 229 -11.56 2.64 2.63
N LEU A 230 -12.68 3.37 2.69
CA LEU A 230 -14.02 2.89 3.03
C LEU A 230 -15.08 3.31 2.01
N GLN A 231 -14.69 4.01 0.92
CA GLN A 231 -15.62 4.49 -0.10
C GLN A 231 -16.46 3.37 -0.73
N ASN A 232 -17.64 3.70 -1.25
CA ASN A 232 -18.58 2.75 -1.85
C ASN A 232 -18.93 1.61 -0.87
N ASN A 233 -19.48 1.97 0.29
CA ASN A 233 -20.06 1.05 1.28
C ASN A 233 -21.40 1.61 1.77
N ASN A 234 -22.12 0.86 2.61
CA ASN A 234 -23.45 1.17 3.12
C ASN A 234 -23.42 1.72 4.56
N PHE A 235 -22.39 2.47 4.93
CA PHE A 235 -22.28 3.12 6.24
C PHE A 235 -23.41 4.13 6.49
N CYS A 236 -23.62 4.45 7.76
CA CYS A 236 -24.56 5.47 8.23
C CYS A 236 -23.86 6.44 9.19
N GLY A 237 -24.54 7.53 9.52
CA GLY A 237 -24.05 8.60 10.37
C GLY A 237 -22.97 9.46 9.72
N CYS A 238 -22.28 10.20 10.58
CA CYS A 238 -21.17 11.08 10.24
C CYS A 238 -19.82 10.36 10.37
N VAL A 239 -18.79 10.88 9.70
CA VAL A 239 -17.41 10.65 10.11
C VAL A 239 -17.22 11.25 11.52
N PRO A 240 -16.69 10.50 12.51
CA PRO A 240 -16.47 11.03 13.86
C PRO A 240 -15.45 12.18 13.84
N ASP A 241 -15.67 13.21 14.66
CA ASP A 241 -14.76 14.37 14.73
C ASP A 241 -13.32 13.96 15.06
N SER A 242 -13.14 12.94 15.90
CA SER A 242 -11.82 12.37 16.24
C SER A 242 -11.05 11.84 15.03
N TRP A 243 -11.74 11.38 13.97
CA TRP A 243 -11.11 10.99 12.70
C TRP A 243 -10.70 12.23 11.90
N VAL A 244 -11.52 13.30 11.93
CA VAL A 244 -11.26 14.57 11.23
C VAL A 244 -10.09 15.33 11.85
N THR A 245 -9.98 15.32 13.18
CA THR A 245 -8.89 15.97 13.93
C THR A 245 -7.61 15.15 13.98
N SER A 246 -7.57 13.93 13.42
CA SER A 246 -6.39 13.07 13.44
C SER A 246 -5.32 13.58 12.46
N PRO A 247 -4.11 13.95 12.92
CA PRO A 247 -3.09 14.54 12.06
C PRO A 247 -2.42 13.54 11.10
N THR A 248 -2.57 12.23 11.36
CA THR A 248 -1.88 11.17 10.61
C THR A 248 -2.82 10.28 9.77
N LEU A 249 -4.14 10.39 9.96
CA LEU A 249 -5.11 9.49 9.33
C LEU A 249 -5.57 9.99 7.95
N LEU A 250 -5.02 9.44 6.88
CA LEU A 250 -5.53 9.63 5.53
C LEU A 250 -6.74 8.73 5.29
N MET A 251 -7.92 9.26 5.56
CA MET A 251 -9.21 8.57 5.35
C MET A 251 -9.87 8.92 4.01
N GLY A 252 -10.37 7.89 3.33
CA GLY A 252 -11.27 7.97 2.18
C GLY A 252 -12.64 7.41 2.55
N VAL A 253 -13.62 8.29 2.76
CA VAL A 253 -15.02 7.97 3.08
C VAL A 253 -15.90 8.73 2.09
N ASP A 254 -17.07 8.18 1.73
CA ASP A 254 -18.00 8.82 0.81
C ASP A 254 -18.45 10.21 1.32
N ALA A 255 -18.52 11.19 0.41
CA ALA A 255 -18.74 12.60 0.76
C ALA A 255 -19.98 12.85 1.62
N ARG A 256 -21.03 12.03 1.46
CA ARG A 256 -22.28 12.08 2.26
C ARG A 256 -22.07 11.97 3.77
N HIS A 257 -21.01 11.31 4.23
CA HIS A 257 -20.68 11.19 5.66
C HIS A 257 -19.86 12.36 6.20
N ARG A 258 -19.47 13.31 5.33
CA ARG A 258 -18.69 14.53 5.68
C ARG A 258 -19.50 15.83 5.53
N MET A 259 -20.76 15.74 5.10
CA MET A 259 -21.66 16.89 4.99
C MET A 259 -22.21 17.27 6.37
N GLY A 260 -22.42 18.55 6.66
CA GLY A 260 -22.89 19.00 7.98
C GLY A 260 -24.27 18.48 8.43
N ASN A 261 -25.03 17.82 7.54
CA ASN A 261 -26.30 17.17 7.84
C ASN A 261 -26.23 15.63 7.83
N CYS A 262 -25.03 15.02 7.83
CA CYS A 262 -24.83 13.58 7.73
C CYS A 262 -25.65 12.75 8.74
N SER A 263 -25.85 13.24 9.95
CA SER A 263 -26.63 12.58 11.01
C SER A 263 -28.12 12.46 10.67
N THR A 264 -28.71 13.49 10.05
CA THR A 264 -30.13 13.49 9.65
C THR A 264 -30.34 12.94 8.25
N ALA A 265 -29.37 13.10 7.35
CA ALA A 265 -29.44 12.61 5.99
C ALA A 265 -29.17 11.10 5.89
N GLN A 266 -28.32 10.55 6.76
CA GLN A 266 -27.93 9.13 6.78
C GLN A 266 -28.11 8.55 8.21
N PRO A 267 -29.32 8.54 8.79
CA PRO A 267 -29.52 8.06 10.15
C PRO A 267 -29.07 6.60 10.28
N CYS A 268 -28.33 6.29 11.34
CA CYS A 268 -28.16 4.90 11.74
C CYS A 268 -29.44 4.41 12.41
N GLY A 269 -29.93 3.24 12.00
CA GLY A 269 -30.95 2.56 12.78
C GLY A 269 -30.37 2.19 14.14
N GLU A 270 -31.13 2.42 15.21
CA GLU A 270 -30.79 1.85 16.51
C GLU A 270 -30.73 0.33 16.36
N THR A 271 -29.69 -0.29 16.91
CA THR A 271 -29.64 -1.74 17.04
C THR A 271 -30.74 -2.16 18.01
N SER A 272 -31.89 -2.54 17.48
CA SER A 272 -32.96 -3.16 18.26
C SER A 272 -32.45 -4.49 18.81
N GLU A 273 -31.92 -4.46 20.03
CA GLU A 273 -32.08 -5.59 20.94
C GLU A 273 -33.57 -5.96 20.95
N PRO A 274 -33.93 -7.25 20.90
CA PRO A 274 -35.33 -7.64 20.90
C PRO A 274 -36.00 -7.17 22.19
N ASP A 275 -37.06 -6.36 22.05
CA ASP A 275 -37.74 -5.71 23.17
C ASP A 275 -38.05 -6.69 24.32
N PRO A 276 -37.67 -6.37 25.57
CA PRO A 276 -38.15 -7.13 26.72
C PRO A 276 -39.68 -6.96 26.82
N VAL A 277 -40.39 -8.08 26.86
CA VAL A 277 -41.86 -8.13 26.92
C VAL A 277 -42.39 -7.24 28.05
N ILE A 278 -43.05 -6.14 27.67
CA ILE A 278 -43.67 -5.21 28.61
C ILE A 278 -44.79 -5.94 29.37
N SER A 279 -44.55 -6.20 30.65
CA SER A 279 -45.61 -6.41 31.62
C SER A 279 -45.91 -5.09 32.31
N SER A 280 -47.17 -4.68 32.25
CA SER A 280 -47.65 -3.38 32.71
C SER A 280 -47.71 -3.28 34.24
N SER A 281 -47.24 -2.16 34.79
CA SER A 281 -47.92 -1.52 35.92
C SER A 281 -47.57 -0.02 36.00
N SER A 282 -48.59 0.79 36.21
CA SER A 282 -48.53 2.24 36.33
C SER A 282 -48.53 2.68 37.79
N THR A 283 -47.71 3.68 38.14
CA THR A 283 -48.14 4.71 39.12
C THR A 283 -47.34 6.01 38.98
N SER A 284 -48.01 7.11 39.33
CA SER A 284 -47.56 8.49 39.18
C SER A 284 -47.32 9.16 40.53
N THR A 285 -46.31 10.05 40.63
CA THR A 285 -46.25 11.22 41.55
C THR A 285 -45.05 12.09 41.14
N THR A 286 -45.24 13.25 40.50
CA THR A 286 -45.41 14.63 41.07
C THR A 286 -44.15 15.33 41.58
N ALA A 287 -43.83 16.48 40.96
CA ALA A 287 -43.04 17.62 41.48
C ALA A 287 -41.55 17.34 41.84
N GLU A 288 -40.65 18.32 41.89
CA GLU A 288 -40.82 19.78 41.95
C GLU A 288 -39.69 20.54 41.24
N ARG A 289 -39.93 21.83 40.99
CA ARG A 289 -38.99 22.78 40.38
C ARG A 289 -38.24 23.50 41.49
N ASP A 290 -36.93 23.69 41.36
CA ASP A 290 -36.36 24.94 41.88
C ASP A 290 -35.18 25.50 41.07
N ARG A 291 -35.05 26.83 41.13
CA ARG A 291 -34.23 27.67 40.28
C ARG A 291 -33.70 28.81 41.13
N HIS A 292 -32.39 28.96 41.27
CA HIS A 292 -31.81 30.20 41.78
C HIS A 292 -30.59 30.63 40.96
N SER A 293 -30.58 31.90 40.57
CA SER A 293 -29.45 32.63 40.02
C SER A 293 -29.14 33.79 40.94
N THR A 294 -27.86 34.14 41.12
CA THR A 294 -27.51 35.49 41.58
C THR A 294 -26.19 35.97 40.98
N THR A 295 -26.18 37.26 40.64
CA THR A 295 -25.16 38.02 39.90
C THR A 295 -24.37 38.96 40.81
N THR A 296 -23.10 39.26 40.47
CA THR A 296 -22.37 40.56 40.50
C THR A 296 -20.88 40.28 40.20
N SER A 297 -20.14 40.94 39.29
CA SER A 297 -19.76 42.36 39.15
C SER A 297 -18.93 42.86 40.37
N THR A 298 -17.80 43.59 40.27
CA THR A 298 -17.34 44.58 39.27
C THR A 298 -15.81 44.86 39.35
N THR A 299 -15.28 45.67 38.42
CA THR A 299 -14.14 46.63 38.50
C THR A 299 -12.66 46.21 38.27
N MET A 300 -12.05 46.91 37.30
CA MET A 300 -10.60 47.19 37.10
C MET A 300 -10.14 48.37 37.98
N PRO A 301 -8.82 48.68 38.04
CA PRO A 301 -8.36 49.98 37.53
C PRO A 301 -7.00 49.98 36.78
N THR A 302 -6.57 51.17 36.39
CA THR A 302 -5.70 51.50 35.23
C THR A 302 -4.28 52.02 35.55
N THR A 303 -3.35 51.73 34.63
CA THR A 303 -2.29 52.60 34.03
C THR A 303 -1.24 53.35 34.87
N SER A 304 0.05 53.22 34.47
CA SER A 304 1.02 54.35 34.41
C SER A 304 2.23 54.06 33.50
N THR A 305 2.80 55.12 32.92
CA THR A 305 3.87 55.09 31.89
C THR A 305 5.15 55.79 32.36
N ARG A 306 6.33 55.41 31.84
CA ARG A 306 7.48 56.32 31.75
C ARG A 306 8.49 55.92 30.66
N THR A 307 9.10 56.93 30.04
CA THR A 307 9.97 56.89 28.85
C THR A 307 11.45 57.13 29.21
N THR A 308 12.40 56.48 28.51
CA THR A 308 13.80 56.94 28.28
C THR A 308 14.52 56.06 27.22
N GLU A 309 15.40 56.67 26.41
CA GLU A 309 16.22 56.09 25.32
C GLU A 309 17.44 57.05 25.07
N PRO A 310 18.49 56.74 24.27
CA PRO A 310 19.36 55.53 24.21
C PRO A 310 20.89 55.85 24.15
N SER A 311 21.77 54.84 24.33
CA SER A 311 23.16 54.80 23.79
C SER A 311 23.85 53.43 24.04
N PRO A 312 24.88 53.00 23.26
CA PRO A 312 24.64 51.92 22.29
C PRO A 312 25.61 50.71 22.29
N ARG A 313 25.26 49.69 21.47
CA ARG A 313 25.99 48.47 21.01
C ARG A 313 26.14 47.31 22.02
N PRO A 314 26.27 46.03 21.56
CA PRO A 314 26.64 45.56 20.21
C PRO A 314 25.57 44.76 19.44
N GLU A 315 25.97 44.26 18.26
CA GLU A 315 25.15 43.58 17.24
C GLU A 315 24.44 42.32 17.74
N SER A 316 23.10 42.34 17.70
CA SER A 316 22.29 41.14 17.91
C SER A 316 21.81 40.55 16.58
N GLN A 317 22.06 39.27 16.35
CA GLN A 317 21.46 38.54 15.23
C GLN A 317 20.14 37.90 15.67
N CYS A 318 19.08 38.11 14.90
CA CYS A 318 17.74 37.66 15.24
C CYS A 318 17.50 36.19 14.86
N ASN A 319 16.99 35.39 15.79
CA ASN A 319 16.79 33.94 15.64
C ASN A 319 15.36 33.54 15.19
N VAL A 320 14.71 34.35 14.35
CA VAL A 320 13.35 34.05 13.84
C VAL A 320 13.41 33.64 12.36
N PRO A 321 12.93 32.43 11.98
CA PRO A 321 12.94 31.99 10.58
C PRO A 321 12.11 32.91 9.66
N ASN A 322 12.60 33.12 8.43
CA ASN A 322 11.95 33.91 7.38
C ASN A 322 11.59 35.35 7.76
N CYS A 323 12.29 35.89 8.76
CA CYS A 323 12.18 37.27 9.22
C CYS A 323 13.22 38.17 8.56
N THR A 324 12.83 39.38 8.13
CA THR A 324 13.71 40.38 7.48
C THR A 324 14.06 41.56 8.40
N LEU A 325 13.18 41.94 9.32
CA LEU A 325 13.47 42.83 10.44
C LEU A 325 12.82 42.31 11.73
N CYS A 326 13.49 42.47 12.87
CA CYS A 326 12.98 42.07 14.18
C CYS A 326 12.54 43.28 15.03
N ALA A 327 11.64 43.03 15.98
CA ALA A 327 10.95 44.09 16.73
C ALA A 327 11.87 44.87 17.69
N SER A 328 12.96 44.23 18.12
CA SER A 328 14.09 44.86 18.81
C SER A 328 15.33 43.99 18.64
N ASP A 329 16.50 44.59 18.84
CA ASP A 329 17.76 43.86 18.95
C ASP A 329 17.60 42.70 19.97
N GLU A 330 18.04 41.51 19.55
CA GLU A 330 18.07 40.24 20.30
C GLU A 330 16.72 39.58 20.64
N SER A 331 15.63 39.98 19.98
CA SER A 331 14.27 39.44 20.25
C SER A 331 13.92 38.15 19.48
N VAL A 332 13.01 37.35 20.08
CA VAL A 332 12.38 36.15 19.47
C VAL A 332 11.15 36.51 18.61
N ARG A 333 10.96 37.79 18.28
CA ARG A 333 9.76 38.32 17.61
C ARG A 333 10.14 39.16 16.40
N CYS A 334 9.62 38.76 15.26
CA CYS A 334 9.76 39.45 14.00
C CYS A 334 8.89 40.73 13.95
N SER A 335 9.29 41.71 13.14
CA SER A 335 8.52 42.92 12.82
C SER A 335 8.27 43.10 11.32
N ALA A 336 9.07 42.46 10.45
CA ALA A 336 8.80 42.35 9.02
C ALA A 336 9.26 40.99 8.49
N CYS A 337 8.39 40.31 7.73
CA CYS A 337 8.68 39.00 7.16
C CYS A 337 9.30 39.10 5.75
N ALA A 338 9.85 37.98 5.26
CA ALA A 338 10.21 37.83 3.85
C ALA A 338 8.97 37.70 2.96
N ASP A 339 9.09 38.03 1.68
CA ASP A 339 8.01 37.93 0.70
C ASP A 339 7.39 36.51 0.70
N GLY A 340 6.05 36.44 0.72
CA GLY A 340 5.28 35.20 0.84
C GLY A 340 4.90 34.78 2.27
N TYR A 341 5.43 35.47 3.30
CA TYR A 341 5.15 35.21 4.70
C TYR A 341 4.41 36.37 5.38
N VAL A 342 3.41 36.04 6.20
CA VAL A 342 2.60 36.97 6.99
C VAL A 342 3.08 36.96 8.43
N LEU A 343 3.15 38.15 9.03
CA LEU A 343 3.49 38.31 10.44
C LEU A 343 2.26 38.00 11.31
N THR A 344 2.40 37.07 12.26
CA THR A 344 1.38 36.76 13.27
C THR A 344 1.42 37.76 14.42
N ASP A 345 0.33 37.86 15.19
CA ASP A 345 0.28 38.70 16.41
C ASP A 345 1.34 38.29 17.45
N GLU A 346 1.77 37.03 17.44
CA GLU A 346 2.86 36.52 18.28
C GLU A 346 4.26 36.94 17.79
N GLY A 347 4.36 37.54 16.60
CA GLY A 347 5.62 37.98 16.00
C GLY A 347 6.37 36.87 15.25
N GLN A 348 5.66 35.93 14.64
CA GLN A 348 6.26 34.86 13.82
C GLN A 348 5.87 35.03 12.35
N CYS A 349 6.74 34.59 11.43
CA CYS A 349 6.48 34.63 9.99
C CYS A 349 5.92 33.28 9.51
N MET A 350 4.64 33.23 9.20
CA MET A 350 3.96 32.05 8.66
C MET A 350 3.62 32.25 7.18
N GLN A 351 3.83 31.23 6.35
CA GLN A 351 3.56 31.31 4.91
C GLN A 351 2.05 31.49 4.67
N HIS A 352 1.66 32.34 3.72
CA HIS A 352 0.24 32.68 3.49
C HIS A 352 -0.57 31.42 3.12
N PRO A 353 -1.70 31.10 3.77
CA PRO A 353 -2.47 29.88 3.50
C PRO A 353 -2.83 29.71 2.02
N GLU A 354 -3.26 30.80 1.36
CA GLU A 354 -3.59 30.79 -0.06
C GLU A 354 -2.37 30.51 -0.97
N THR A 355 -1.14 30.84 -0.54
CA THR A 355 0.07 30.50 -1.32
C THR A 355 0.40 29.01 -1.21
N LEU A 356 0.23 28.41 -0.02
CA LEU A 356 0.35 26.97 0.18
C LEU A 356 -0.73 26.20 -0.59
N GLU A 357 -1.94 26.75 -0.71
CA GLU A 357 -3.02 26.15 -1.53
C GLU A 357 -2.75 26.32 -3.03
N ALA A 358 -2.27 27.47 -3.49
CA ALA A 358 -1.88 27.70 -4.89
C ALA A 358 -0.69 26.83 -5.33
N GLU A 359 0.34 26.68 -4.48
CA GLU A 359 1.48 25.78 -4.72
C GLU A 359 1.02 24.31 -4.76
N ARG A 360 0.10 23.90 -3.88
CA ARG A 360 -0.49 22.54 -3.91
C ARG A 360 -1.35 22.32 -5.15
N PHE A 361 -2.12 23.32 -5.57
CA PHE A 361 -2.99 23.25 -6.75
C PHE A 361 -2.17 23.10 -8.03
N THR A 362 -1.19 24.00 -8.25
CA THR A 362 -0.27 23.95 -9.40
C THR A 362 0.57 22.68 -9.43
N THR A 363 1.04 22.20 -8.27
CA THR A 363 1.71 20.89 -8.16
C THR A 363 0.78 19.76 -8.62
N ARG A 364 -0.49 19.75 -8.18
CA ARG A 364 -1.44 18.70 -8.56
C ARG A 364 -1.76 18.69 -10.05
N GLU A 365 -1.91 19.85 -10.68
CA GLU A 365 -2.10 19.97 -12.13
C GLU A 365 -0.87 19.46 -12.90
N ALA A 366 0.34 19.84 -12.46
CA ALA A 366 1.58 19.34 -13.06
C ALA A 366 1.73 17.81 -12.90
N GLU A 367 1.33 17.25 -11.77
CA GLU A 367 1.36 15.82 -11.51
C GLU A 367 0.34 15.04 -12.36
N GLN A 368 -0.86 15.59 -12.54
CA GLN A 368 -1.87 15.05 -13.46
C GLN A 368 -1.37 15.10 -14.91
N LEU A 369 -0.83 16.23 -15.36
CA LEU A 369 -0.33 16.41 -16.73
C LEU A 369 0.83 15.45 -17.06
N ASN A 370 1.83 15.34 -16.17
CA ASN A 370 2.96 14.44 -16.38
C ASN A 370 2.53 12.96 -16.36
N THR A 371 1.57 12.60 -15.50
CA THR A 371 1.02 11.24 -15.47
C THR A 371 0.18 10.93 -16.73
N LEU A 372 -0.62 11.90 -17.20
CA LEU A 372 -1.39 11.78 -18.44
C LEU A 372 -0.48 11.54 -19.65
N LYS A 373 0.61 12.31 -19.80
CA LYS A 373 1.59 12.11 -20.90
C LYS A 373 2.14 10.69 -20.95
N VAL A 374 2.50 10.12 -19.78
CA VAL A 374 2.96 8.71 -19.70
C VAL A 374 1.86 7.77 -20.16
N LEU A 375 0.62 7.92 -19.69
CA LEU A 375 -0.50 7.05 -20.08
C LEU A 375 -0.91 7.22 -21.55
N GLN A 376 -0.74 8.41 -22.14
CA GLN A 376 -0.93 8.66 -23.58
C GLN A 376 0.11 7.92 -24.43
N ALA A 377 1.35 7.76 -23.96
CA ALA A 377 2.33 6.91 -24.64
C ALA A 377 1.90 5.43 -24.68
N PHE A 378 1.27 4.92 -23.61
CA PHE A 378 0.63 3.59 -23.62
C PHE A 378 -0.55 3.52 -24.59
N ALA A 379 -1.41 4.54 -24.62
CA ALA A 379 -2.54 4.60 -25.56
C ALA A 379 -2.07 4.56 -27.03
N ALA A 380 -0.98 5.26 -27.36
CA ALA A 380 -0.39 5.29 -28.69
C ALA A 380 0.26 3.94 -29.08
N ALA A 381 1.01 3.31 -28.17
CA ALA A 381 1.69 2.03 -28.43
C ALA A 381 0.76 0.80 -28.34
N MET A 382 -0.40 0.94 -27.70
CA MET A 382 -1.43 -0.09 -27.55
C MET A 382 -2.83 0.47 -27.84
N PRO A 383 -3.20 0.68 -29.12
CA PRO A 383 -4.53 1.22 -29.49
C PRO A 383 -5.71 0.37 -28.96
N SER A 384 -5.47 -0.91 -28.70
CA SER A 384 -6.42 -1.85 -28.09
C SER A 384 -6.91 -1.43 -26.69
N LEU A 385 -6.22 -0.52 -26.01
CA LEU A 385 -6.64 0.03 -24.71
C LEU A 385 -7.89 0.91 -24.81
N GLY A 386 -8.15 1.53 -25.96
CA GLY A 386 -9.27 2.46 -26.16
C GLY A 386 -9.21 3.71 -25.27
N TRP A 387 -8.01 4.10 -24.83
CA TRP A 387 -7.76 5.27 -23.99
C TRP A 387 -7.72 6.55 -24.84
N SER A 388 -8.48 7.57 -24.45
CA SER A 388 -8.55 8.86 -25.15
C SER A 388 -9.07 9.98 -24.24
N GLY A 389 -8.73 11.23 -24.57
CA GLY A 389 -9.02 12.41 -23.74
C GLY A 389 -7.93 12.73 -22.73
N ASP A 390 -8.35 13.32 -21.60
CA ASP A 390 -7.51 13.88 -20.53
C ASP A 390 -7.86 13.31 -19.14
N ASP A 391 -9.14 13.03 -18.86
CA ASP A 391 -9.59 12.34 -17.62
C ASP A 391 -9.22 10.85 -17.64
N PHE A 392 -7.93 10.57 -17.42
CA PHE A 392 -7.39 9.23 -17.38
C PHE A 392 -7.91 8.40 -16.20
N CYS A 393 -8.49 9.02 -15.16
CA CYS A 393 -9.08 8.28 -14.04
C CYS A 393 -10.39 7.56 -14.42
N ARG A 394 -11.02 7.94 -15.56
CA ARG A 394 -12.17 7.23 -16.14
C ARG A 394 -11.78 6.17 -17.16
N TRP A 395 -10.51 6.07 -17.53
CA TRP A 395 -10.05 5.10 -18.53
C TRP A 395 -10.13 3.67 -18.01
N ARG A 396 -10.51 2.73 -18.90
CA ARG A 396 -10.64 1.31 -18.56
C ARG A 396 -9.32 0.79 -17.98
N GLY A 397 -9.38 0.23 -16.77
CA GLY A 397 -8.23 -0.37 -16.09
C GLY A 397 -7.30 0.63 -15.41
N VAL A 398 -7.55 1.94 -15.49
CA VAL A 398 -6.83 2.93 -14.67
C VAL A 398 -7.58 3.13 -13.36
N ARG A 399 -6.85 3.21 -12.24
CA ARG A 399 -7.39 3.49 -10.91
C ARG A 399 -6.62 4.64 -10.29
N CYS A 400 -7.32 5.70 -9.91
CA CYS A 400 -6.76 6.82 -9.14
C CYS A 400 -7.18 6.66 -7.67
N LEU A 401 -6.22 6.56 -6.76
CA LEU A 401 -6.45 6.36 -5.31
C LEU A 401 -5.58 7.33 -4.50
N GLY A 402 -6.19 8.44 -4.07
CA GLY A 402 -5.46 9.58 -3.51
C GLY A 402 -4.55 10.18 -4.59
N ASP A 403 -3.28 10.40 -4.25
CA ASP A 403 -2.27 10.91 -5.19
C ASP A 403 -1.59 9.81 -6.03
N ASN A 404 -2.04 8.55 -5.93
CA ASN A 404 -1.43 7.44 -6.67
C ASN A 404 -2.33 7.01 -7.85
N VAL A 405 -1.70 6.68 -8.96
CA VAL A 405 -2.35 6.17 -10.18
C VAL A 405 -1.82 4.78 -10.46
N SER A 406 -2.71 3.81 -10.65
CA SER A 406 -2.35 2.41 -10.90
C SER A 406 -3.07 1.91 -12.16
N VAL A 407 -2.36 1.21 -13.04
CA VAL A 407 -2.91 0.55 -14.22
C VAL A 407 -3.03 -0.94 -13.95
N LEU A 408 -4.24 -1.48 -14.04
CA LEU A 408 -4.55 -2.90 -13.93
C LEU A 408 -5.46 -3.33 -15.07
N LEU A 409 -4.88 -4.04 -16.03
CA LEU A 409 -5.55 -4.56 -17.21
C LEU A 409 -5.27 -6.05 -17.34
N ALA A 410 -6.24 -6.87 -16.98
CA ALA A 410 -6.13 -8.32 -17.00
C ALA A 410 -7.28 -8.98 -17.79
N HIS A 411 -7.57 -8.44 -18.98
CA HIS A 411 -8.66 -8.89 -19.85
C HIS A 411 -8.14 -9.40 -21.21
N SER A 412 -8.91 -10.29 -21.83
CA SER A 412 -8.74 -10.71 -23.22
C SER A 412 -8.97 -9.54 -24.19
N GLY A 413 -7.88 -8.97 -24.72
CA GLY A 413 -7.95 -7.93 -25.74
C GLY A 413 -6.74 -7.01 -25.84
N VAL A 414 -5.93 -6.87 -24.78
CA VAL A 414 -4.75 -5.99 -24.79
C VAL A 414 -3.69 -6.53 -25.75
N SER A 415 -3.39 -5.75 -26.80
CA SER A 415 -2.41 -6.03 -27.84
C SER A 415 -1.64 -4.76 -28.26
N GLY A 416 -0.38 -4.94 -28.64
CA GLY A 416 0.54 -3.85 -28.99
C GLY A 416 1.96 -4.07 -28.44
N THR A 417 2.78 -3.03 -28.46
CA THR A 417 4.14 -3.05 -27.91
C THR A 417 4.25 -2.14 -26.69
N LEU A 418 5.26 -2.37 -25.85
CA LEU A 418 5.55 -1.44 -24.76
C LEU A 418 6.08 -0.11 -25.33
N PRO A 419 5.58 1.06 -24.88
CA PRO A 419 6.09 2.35 -25.32
C PRO A 419 7.49 2.64 -24.75
N GLU A 420 8.26 3.45 -25.47
CA GLU A 420 9.36 4.23 -24.88
C GLU A 420 8.77 5.32 -23.97
N MET A 421 9.45 5.62 -22.86
CA MET A 421 9.03 6.67 -21.92
C MET A 421 9.43 8.06 -22.47
N PRO A 422 8.46 8.98 -22.69
CA PRO A 422 8.72 10.27 -23.35
C PRO A 422 9.83 11.12 -22.70
N ASP A 423 10.48 11.97 -23.50
CA ASP A 423 11.52 12.87 -22.98
C ASP A 423 10.95 14.19 -22.42
N ASP A 424 9.72 14.55 -22.77
CA ASP A 424 9.04 15.79 -22.36
C ASP A 424 8.19 15.62 -21.06
N VAL A 425 8.61 14.74 -20.16
CA VAL A 425 7.92 14.40 -18.91
C VAL A 425 8.85 14.61 -17.72
N ASP A 426 8.35 15.33 -16.70
CA ASP A 426 8.97 15.34 -15.37
C ASP A 426 8.53 14.11 -14.56
N TYR A 427 9.42 13.11 -14.53
CA TYR A 427 9.23 11.86 -13.81
C TYR A 427 9.22 12.01 -12.29
N SER A 428 9.65 13.16 -11.74
CA SER A 428 9.48 13.46 -10.33
C SER A 428 8.01 13.75 -9.99
N MET A 429 7.23 14.26 -10.95
CA MET A 429 5.80 14.57 -10.81
C MET A 429 4.87 13.44 -11.29
N VAL A 430 5.41 12.36 -11.86
CA VAL A 430 4.59 11.20 -12.25
C VAL A 430 4.05 10.45 -11.03
N ARG A 431 2.73 10.22 -11.00
CA ARG A 431 2.00 9.54 -9.92
C ARG A 431 1.69 8.05 -10.20
N LEU A 432 2.15 7.54 -11.33
CA LEU A 432 2.00 6.15 -11.75
C LEU A 432 2.84 5.21 -10.86
N ASP A 433 2.19 4.48 -9.95
CA ASP A 433 2.85 3.64 -8.94
C ASP A 433 2.78 2.14 -9.23
N GLN A 434 1.87 1.70 -10.11
CA GLN A 434 1.72 0.29 -10.47
C GLN A 434 1.25 0.14 -11.92
N ILE A 435 1.85 -0.80 -12.64
CA ILE A 435 1.41 -1.24 -13.97
C ILE A 435 1.31 -2.75 -13.99
N VAL A 436 0.13 -3.29 -14.31
CA VAL A 436 -0.13 -4.71 -14.47
C VAL A 436 -0.89 -4.96 -15.76
N LEU A 437 -0.22 -5.58 -16.73
CA LEU A 437 -0.76 -5.91 -18.06
C LEU A 437 -0.72 -7.44 -18.27
N PHE A 438 -1.89 -8.07 -18.18
CA PHE A 438 -2.11 -9.49 -18.45
C PHE A 438 -3.08 -9.65 -19.64
N GLY A 439 -2.55 -10.00 -20.81
CA GLY A 439 -3.36 -10.31 -22.00
C GLY A 439 -3.48 -11.81 -22.22
N GLN A 440 -4.71 -12.31 -22.44
CA GLN A 440 -4.88 -13.66 -22.99
C GLN A 440 -4.19 -13.77 -24.36
N HIS A 441 -3.73 -14.98 -24.71
CA HIS A 441 -3.01 -15.31 -25.96
C HIS A 441 -1.64 -14.63 -26.20
N ARG A 442 -1.06 -13.95 -25.20
CA ARG A 442 0.29 -13.32 -25.29
C ARG A 442 0.38 -12.26 -26.40
N SER A 443 -0.66 -11.43 -26.54
CA SER A 443 -0.81 -10.45 -27.62
C SER A 443 0.01 -9.17 -27.46
N VAL A 444 0.68 -8.98 -26.31
CA VAL A 444 1.69 -7.93 -26.11
C VAL A 444 3.07 -8.48 -26.51
N THR A 445 3.82 -7.73 -27.31
CA THR A 445 5.11 -8.15 -27.88
C THR A 445 6.24 -7.15 -27.61
N GLY A 446 7.49 -7.60 -27.81
CA GLY A 446 8.70 -6.78 -27.64
C GLY A 446 9.52 -7.13 -26.39
N THR A 447 10.42 -6.21 -26.02
CA THR A 447 11.20 -6.23 -24.78
C THR A 447 10.86 -4.99 -23.95
N LEU A 448 11.17 -4.99 -22.64
CA LEU A 448 11.00 -3.80 -21.79
C LEU A 448 12.06 -2.75 -22.19
N PRO A 449 11.66 -1.55 -22.68
CA PRO A 449 12.61 -0.51 -23.06
C PRO A 449 13.38 0.06 -21.86
N SER A 450 14.64 0.45 -22.06
CA SER A 450 15.50 0.96 -20.99
C SER A 450 14.98 2.27 -20.38
N SER A 451 14.23 3.06 -21.16
CA SER A 451 13.60 4.30 -20.74
C SER A 451 12.58 4.11 -19.59
N TRP A 452 12.08 2.89 -19.35
CA TRP A 452 11.23 2.59 -18.20
C TRP A 452 11.94 2.81 -16.84
N GLY A 453 13.27 2.84 -16.82
CA GLY A 453 14.05 3.25 -15.63
C GLY A 453 13.82 4.70 -15.19
N LYS A 454 13.12 5.52 -15.99
CA LYS A 454 12.67 6.86 -15.58
C LYS A 454 11.53 6.81 -14.53
N LEU A 455 10.72 5.74 -14.48
CA LEU A 455 9.55 5.61 -13.59
C LEU A 455 9.93 5.20 -12.15
N ARG A 456 10.76 6.01 -11.46
CA ARG A 456 11.33 5.69 -10.13
C ARG A 456 10.32 5.53 -9.00
N LYS A 457 9.11 6.07 -9.15
CA LYS A 457 8.01 5.93 -8.17
C LYS A 457 7.23 4.61 -8.32
N MET A 458 7.55 3.77 -9.30
CA MET A 458 6.87 2.51 -9.55
C MET A 458 7.17 1.44 -8.49
N ARG A 459 6.13 0.96 -7.83
CA ARG A 459 6.16 -0.05 -6.76
C ARG A 459 5.93 -1.47 -7.27
N ALA A 460 5.17 -1.62 -8.36
CA ALA A 460 4.83 -2.92 -8.92
C ALA A 460 4.74 -2.88 -10.45
N LEU A 461 5.46 -3.80 -11.10
CA LEU A 461 5.36 -4.06 -12.53
C LEU A 461 5.02 -5.54 -12.77
N GLY A 462 3.91 -5.80 -13.45
CA GLY A 462 3.50 -7.13 -13.91
C GLY A 462 3.24 -7.10 -15.41
N LEU A 463 3.98 -7.90 -16.18
CA LEU A 463 3.89 -7.92 -17.65
C LEU A 463 3.88 -9.36 -18.17
N GLN A 464 3.04 -9.65 -19.17
CA GLN A 464 2.98 -10.95 -19.85
C GLN A 464 3.16 -10.79 -21.37
N ILE A 465 4.42 -10.93 -21.82
CA ILE A 465 4.87 -10.57 -23.18
C ILE A 465 5.28 -11.82 -23.98
N ARG A 466 5.08 -11.81 -25.31
CA ARG A 466 5.67 -12.81 -26.22
C ARG A 466 7.01 -12.31 -26.79
N GLY A 467 8.10 -12.80 -26.22
CA GLY A 467 9.48 -12.57 -26.65
C GLY A 467 10.43 -13.43 -25.81
N SER A 468 11.61 -13.77 -26.32
CA SER A 468 12.58 -14.59 -25.58
C SER A 468 13.06 -13.88 -24.32
N ALA A 469 12.84 -14.50 -23.17
CA ALA A 469 13.34 -14.08 -21.84
C ALA A 469 12.91 -12.69 -21.34
N ALA A 470 11.61 -12.48 -21.11
CA ALA A 470 11.09 -11.35 -20.33
C ALA A 470 10.26 -11.80 -19.09
N ARG A 471 10.91 -12.52 -18.14
CA ARG A 471 10.41 -12.60 -16.75
C ARG A 471 10.91 -11.39 -15.96
N CYS A 472 10.43 -10.20 -16.33
CA CYS A 472 10.71 -8.97 -15.60
C CYS A 472 9.80 -8.84 -14.37
N LEU A 473 10.11 -9.60 -13.32
CA LEU A 473 9.76 -9.17 -11.96
C LEU A 473 10.73 -8.04 -11.61
N CYS A 474 10.22 -6.82 -11.39
CA CYS A 474 11.03 -5.71 -10.88
C CYS A 474 11.47 -5.95 -9.43
N ARG A 475 12.49 -6.80 -9.24
CA ARG A 475 13.33 -6.78 -8.03
C ARG A 475 14.33 -5.65 -8.17
N GLY A 476 14.03 -4.51 -7.55
CA GLY A 476 14.97 -3.39 -7.39
C GLY A 476 15.29 -2.62 -8.68
N ALA A 477 14.52 -1.55 -8.93
CA ALA A 477 15.02 -0.38 -9.63
C ALA A 477 15.10 0.78 -8.62
N ARG A 478 16.06 1.69 -8.81
CA ARG A 478 16.42 2.76 -7.85
C ARG A 478 15.50 3.98 -7.94
#